data_AF-A0A7R9M1J6-F1
#
_entry.id   AF-A0A7R9M1J6-F1
#
_cell.length_a   1.000
_cell.length_b   1.000
_cell.length_c   1.000
_cell.angle_alpha   90.00
_cell.angle_beta   90.00
_cell.angle_gamma   90.00
#
_symmetry.space_group_name_H-M   'P 1'
#
loop_
_entity.id
_entity.type
_entity.pdbx_description
1 polymer ?
#
loop_
_entity_poly.entity_id
_entity_poly.type
_entity_poly.pdbx_seq_one_letter_code
_entity_poly.pdbx_strand_id
1 'polypeptide(L)' 'MTARELIEYVVKKANIKDNADRLCVYEIVYNEQLERPVHHTDIVLAVTLSWVKWSQQYSRDNYLCVRTNTLQPVGGSAAR' A
#
# COMPACT_ATOMS: atom_id res chain seq x y z
N MET A 1 1.18 10.86 -7.67
CA MET A 1 0.67 10.05 -6.57
C MET A 1 1.50 8.79 -6.40
N THR A 2 2.56 8.93 -5.62
CA THR A 2 3.31 7.81 -5.05
C THR A 2 2.49 7.16 -3.92
N ALA A 3 2.91 5.98 -3.47
CA ALA A 3 2.29 5.34 -2.31
C ALA A 3 2.40 6.21 -1.05
N ARG A 4 3.50 6.95 -0.86
CA ARG A 4 3.65 7.93 0.23
C ARG A 4 2.60 9.04 0.14
N GLU A 5 2.45 9.65 -1.03
CA GLU A 5 1.48 10.72 -1.26
C GLU A 5 0.04 10.24 -1.03
N LEU A 6 -0.26 8.98 -1.40
CA LEU A 6 -1.57 8.37 -1.12
C LEU A 6 -1.83 8.20 0.38
N ILE A 7 -0.84 7.72 1.14
CA ILE A 7 -0.96 7.59 2.60
C ILE A 7 -1.22 8.95 3.24
N GLU A 8 -0.44 9.97 2.89
CA GLU A 8 -0.61 11.34 3.41
C GLU A 8 -2.00 11.91 3.07
N TYR A 9 -2.46 11.68 1.84
CA TYR A 9 -3.82 12.05 1.42
C TYR A 9 -4.88 11.36 2.26
N VAL A 10 -4.79 10.04 2.46
CA VAL A 10 -5.76 9.25 3.25
C VAL A 10 -5.75 9.69 4.71
N VAL A 11 -4.58 9.86 5.32
CA VAL A 11 -4.45 10.33 6.72
C VAL A 11 -5.16 11.67 6.91
N LYS A 12 -4.89 12.63 6.01
CA LYS A 12 -5.53 13.94 6.04
C LYS A 12 -7.04 13.85 5.79
N LYS A 13 -7.46 13.07 4.80
CA LYS A 13 -8.86 13.02 4.33
C LYS A 13 -9.76 12.26 5.30
N ALA A 14 -9.26 11.20 5.91
CA ALA A 14 -9.98 10.35 6.87
C ALA A 14 -9.75 10.78 8.34
N ASN A 15 -8.99 11.85 8.59
CA ASN A 15 -8.66 12.33 9.92
C ASN A 15 -8.06 11.24 10.83
N ILE A 16 -7.15 10.44 10.26
CA ILE A 16 -6.44 9.38 10.99
C ILE A 16 -5.41 10.04 11.91
N LYS A 17 -5.40 9.62 13.18
CA LYS A 17 -4.48 10.18 14.20
C LYS A 17 -3.10 9.51 14.24
N ASP A 18 -2.91 8.42 13.51
CA ASP A 18 -1.63 7.73 13.43
C ASP A 18 -0.62 8.47 12.55
N ASN A 19 0.67 8.21 12.77
CA ASN A 19 1.73 8.72 11.92
C ASN A 19 1.67 8.00 10.55
N ALA A 20 1.72 8.76 9.45
CA ALA A 20 1.85 8.25 8.09
C ALA A 20 3.01 7.24 7.92
N ASP A 21 4.10 7.38 8.69
CA ASP A 21 5.22 6.44 8.68
C ASP A 21 4.86 5.04 9.21
N ARG A 22 3.78 4.93 9.98
CA ARG A 22 3.29 3.64 10.50
C ARG A 22 2.32 2.96 9.56
N LEU A 23 2.02 3.57 8.41
CA LEU A 23 1.09 3.05 7.41
C LEU A 23 1.85 2.60 6.17
N CYS A 24 1.25 1.68 5.43
CA CYS A 24 1.75 1.17 4.16
C CYS A 24 0.57 0.91 3.23
N VAL A 25 0.80 1.12 1.93
CA VAL A 25 -0.12 0.68 0.88
C VAL A 25 0.19 -0.78 0.57
N TYR A 26 -0.81 -1.64 0.64
CA TYR A 26 -0.73 -3.03 0.21
C TYR A 26 -1.54 -3.19 -1.07
N GLU A 27 -0.99 -3.92 -2.04
CA GLU A 27 -1.81 -4.54 -3.09
C GLU A 27 -2.32 -5.88 -2.58
N ILE A 28 -3.64 -6.06 -2.65
CA ILE A 28 -4.31 -7.31 -2.32
C ILE A 28 -4.82 -7.87 -3.64
N VAL A 29 -4.41 -9.10 -3.95
CA VAL A 29 -4.62 -9.69 -5.27
C VAL A 29 -5.00 -11.16 -5.16
N TYR A 30 -5.51 -11.71 -6.26
CA TYR A 30 -5.90 -13.12 -6.37
C TYR A 30 -6.87 -13.54 -5.26
N ASN A 31 -8.03 -12.87 -5.21
CA ASN A 31 -9.09 -13.12 -4.22
C ASN A 31 -8.57 -13.14 -2.77
N GLU A 32 -7.79 -12.12 -2.41
CA GLU A 32 -7.22 -11.92 -1.06
C GLU A 32 -6.19 -12.99 -0.64
N GLN A 33 -5.80 -13.91 -1.51
CA GLN A 33 -4.83 -14.95 -1.18
C GLN A 33 -3.39 -14.44 -1.19
N LEU A 34 -3.12 -13.35 -1.91
CA LEU A 34 -1.80 -12.75 -2.00
C LEU A 34 -1.88 -11.28 -1.65
N GLU A 35 -0.91 -10.86 -0.84
CA GLU A 35 -0.73 -9.47 -0.50
C GLU A 35 0.73 -9.08 -0.64
N ARG A 36 0.98 -7.86 -1.11
CA ARG A 36 2.33 -7.31 -1.21
C ARG A 36 2.34 -5.85 -0.75
N PRO A 37 3.32 -5.44 0.06
CA PRO A 37 3.54 -4.03 0.36
C PRO A 37 4.05 -3.30 -0.89
N VAL A 38 3.48 -2.14 -1.16
CA VAL A 38 3.91 -1.23 -2.24
C VAL A 38 4.97 -0.29 -1.67
N HIS A 39 6.10 -0.16 -2.37
CA HIS A 39 7.18 0.70 -1.89
C HIS A 39 6.73 2.16 -1.92
N HIS A 40 7.15 2.95 -0.92
CA HIS A 40 6.64 4.31 -0.72
C HIS A 40 6.91 5.26 -1.91
N THR A 41 7.94 4.98 -2.72
CA THR A 41 8.28 5.71 -3.95
C THR A 41 7.52 5.24 -5.18
N ASP A 42 6.87 4.08 -5.13
CA ASP A 42 6.20 3.52 -6.30
C ASP A 42 4.96 4.34 -6.66
N ILE A 43 4.73 4.50 -7.96
CA ILE A 43 3.55 5.20 -8.48
C ILE A 43 2.35 4.27 -8.38
N VAL A 44 1.35 4.67 -7.61
CA VAL A 44 0.16 3.85 -7.33
C VAL A 44 -0.55 3.41 -8.61
N LEU A 45 -0.74 4.34 -9.55
CA LEU A 45 -1.37 4.05 -10.84
C LEU A 45 -0.58 3.00 -11.64
N ALA A 46 0.76 3.07 -11.62
CA ALA A 46 1.60 2.12 -12.33
C ALA A 46 1.48 0.70 -11.74
N VAL A 47 1.39 0.58 -10.40
CA VAL A 47 1.12 -0.68 -9.71
C VAL A 47 -0.23 -1.25 -10.17
N THR A 48 -1.30 -0.44 -10.14
CA THR A 48 -2.64 -0.90 -10.56
C THR A 48 -2.71 -1.31 -12.03
N LEU A 49 -2.02 -0.60 -12.92
CA LEU A 49 -1.98 -0.92 -14.35
C LEU A 49 -1.17 -2.19 -14.63
N SER A 50 -0.27 -2.60 -13.73
CA SER A 50 0.49 -3.84 -13.88
C SER A 50 -0.41 -5.07 -13.86
N TRP A 51 -1.55 -5.02 -13.16
CA TRP A 51 -2.52 -6.11 -13.06
C TRP A 51 -3.15 -6.48 -14.42
N VAL A 52 -3.22 -5.53 -15.36
CA VAL A 52 -3.73 -5.77 -16.73
C VAL A 52 -2.88 -6.79 -17.49
N LYS A 53 -1.62 -6.95 -17.09
CA LYS A 53 -0.70 -7.93 -17.70
C LYS A 53 -0.97 -9.36 -17.22
N TRP A 54 -1.76 -9.54 -16.17
CA TRP A 54 -2.08 -10.86 -15.62
C TRP A 54 -3.27 -11.48 -16.35
N SER A 55 -3.38 -12.80 -16.31
CA SER A 55 -4.55 -13.49 -16.88
C SER A 55 -5.83 -13.08 -16.12
N GLN A 56 -6.99 -13.18 -16.79
CA GLN A 56 -8.25 -12.68 -16.23
C GLN A 56 -8.61 -13.27 -14.86
N GLN A 57 -8.15 -14.47 -14.55
CA GLN A 57 -8.40 -15.11 -13.25
C GLN A 57 -7.65 -14.44 -12.09
N TYR A 58 -6.56 -13.73 -12.38
CA TYR A 58 -5.70 -13.07 -11.39
C TYR A 58 -5.84 -11.54 -11.38
N SER A 59 -6.41 -10.95 -12.43
CA SER A 59 -6.55 -9.50 -12.56
C SER A 59 -7.89 -8.96 -12.04
N ARG A 60 -8.84 -9.85 -11.72
CA ARG A 60 -10.13 -9.50 -11.12
C ARG A 60 -9.99 -9.30 -9.62
N ASP A 61 -10.80 -8.38 -9.09
CA ASP A 61 -10.96 -8.12 -7.66
C ASP A 61 -9.67 -7.71 -6.93
N ASN A 62 -8.68 -7.20 -7.67
CA ASN A 62 -7.48 -6.60 -7.09
C ASN A 62 -7.79 -5.20 -6.56
N TYR A 63 -7.27 -4.88 -5.37
CA TYR A 63 -7.46 -3.57 -4.76
C TYR A 63 -6.25 -3.14 -3.95
N LEU A 64 -6.21 -1.84 -3.66
CA LEU A 64 -5.21 -1.25 -2.78
C LEU A 64 -5.81 -1.02 -1.40
N CYS A 65 -5.05 -1.34 -0.37
CA CYS A 65 -5.44 -1.15 1.02
C CYS A 65 -4.38 -0.33 1.75
N VAL A 66 -4.79 0.71 2.48
CA VAL A 66 -3.91 1.43 3.41
C VAL A 66 -4.14 0.86 4.80
N ARG A 67 -3.09 0.30 5.42
CA ARG A 67 -3.14 -0.27 6.77
C ARG A 67 -1.78 -0.15 7.46
N THR A 68 -1.71 -0.55 8.73
CA THR A 68 -0.47 -0.52 9.51
C THR A 68 0.65 -1.27 8.80
N ASN A 69 1.83 -0.66 8.75
CA ASN A 69 3.03 -1.24 8.18
C ASN A 69 3.54 -2.34 9.10
N THR A 70 3.36 -3.61 8.71
CA THR A 70 3.83 -4.78 9.46
C THR A 70 5.30 -5.12 9.17
N LEU A 71 5.91 -4.50 8.16
CA LEU A 71 7.32 -4.71 7.82
C LEU A 71 8.27 -3.87 8.69
N GLN A 72 7.77 -2.79 9.27
CA GLN A 72 8.56 -1.94 10.15
C GLN A 72 8.39 -2.43 11.60
N PRO A 73 9.45 -2.92 12.26
CA PRO A 73 9.33 -3.39 13.63
C PRO A 73 8.87 -2.27 14.56
N VAL A 74 7.91 -2.59 15.43
CA VAL A 74 7.39 -1.70 16.47
C VAL A 74 8.51 -1.49 17.51
N GLY A 75 9.36 -0.49 17.30
CA GLY A 75 10.49 -0.20 18.20
C GLY A 75 11.79 0.27 17.53
N GLY A 76 11.84 0.40 16.20
CA GLY A 76 13.02 0.93 15.51
C GLY A 76 13.16 2.44 15.67
N SER A 77 13.81 2.90 16.74
CA SER A 77 14.52 4.18 16.71
C SER A 77 15.41 4.19 15.46
N ALA A 78 15.21 5.17 14.57
CA ALA A 78 16.13 5.43 13.48
C ALA A 78 17.46 5.93 14.09
N ALA A 79 18.25 5.01 14.61
CA ALA A 79 19.65 5.22 14.90
C ALA A 79 20.43 4.81 13.66
N ARG A 80 20.76 5.81 12.84
CA ARG A 80 22.03 5.97 12.11
C ARG A 80 22.02 7.31 11.37
#